data_AF-A0AAW0SG72-F1
#
_entry.id   AF-A0AAW0SG72-F1
#
_cell.length_a   1.000
_cell.length_b   1.000
_cell.length_c   1.000
_cell.angle_alpha   90.00
_cell.angle_beta   90.00
_cell.angle_gamma   90.00
#
_symmetry.space_group_name_H-M   'P 1'
#
loop_
_entity.id
_entity.type
_entity.pdbx_description
1 polymer ?
#
loop_
_entity_poly.entity_id
_entity_poly.type
_entity_poly.pdbx_seq_one_letter_code
_entity_poly.pdbx_strand_id
1 'polypeptide(L)'
;MPHKLLFQIAHVTSEDEGGRARDLLQQGPGARGWASARFCVYPQEVIIKFQERSHLTRLQILAHQHLIPERIEIHIGDVGPEEDVTLHHASFTLLGHVKLSDNTHSDFRARELKSVSLESTGLFLKLVLYKNHINKLNLYNQVGVVGVNVLGNEIEDNNNSVSPDGEGGVVPGGRGGGEVPIYHDLAFSMYVDGQVAATIRNLEERRRVAEAERRYQYSAKLCAAVSQLRAAGERLGKYEIEKKHAIQQEHYERAKEKKEQAEKYREEIYKDLDIETLLEKKGVETGEKRRCHIDDLSDKTGSLPHPSLTPPHPPAHLPPPRLPNTPPKAPLPALPAPLPPPLRAPAPLS
;
A
#
# COMPACT_ATOMS: atom_id res chain seq x y z
N MET A 1 -5.17 13.93 -15.04
CA MET A 1 -4.74 12.53 -14.80
C MET A 1 -5.17 12.17 -13.39
N PRO A 2 -5.65 10.94 -13.15
CA PRO A 2 -6.04 10.53 -11.83
C PRO A 2 -4.85 10.62 -10.88
N HIS A 3 -5.08 11.23 -9.72
CA HIS A 3 -4.08 11.43 -8.67
C HIS A 3 -4.59 10.84 -7.36
N LYS A 4 -3.70 10.78 -6.36
CA LYS A 4 -4.06 10.30 -5.02
C LYS A 4 -4.97 11.30 -4.33
N LEU A 5 -6.19 10.88 -4.04
CA LEU A 5 -7.18 11.70 -3.33
C LEU A 5 -6.85 11.74 -1.84
N LEU A 6 -6.93 12.94 -1.27
CA LEU A 6 -6.82 13.14 0.17
C LEU A 6 -8.18 12.85 0.83
N PHE A 7 -8.14 12.26 2.01
CA PHE A 7 -9.33 11.93 2.77
C PHE A 7 -9.08 12.03 4.26
N GLN A 8 -10.17 12.14 5.01
CA GLN A 8 -10.22 12.01 6.45
C GLN A 8 -11.07 10.82 6.87
N ILE A 9 -10.86 10.31 8.08
CA ILE A 9 -11.75 9.30 8.65
C ILE A 9 -13.03 9.98 9.11
N ALA A 10 -14.17 9.60 8.53
CA ALA A 10 -15.48 10.08 8.94
C ALA A 10 -16.07 9.23 10.07
N HIS A 11 -15.89 7.90 9.99
CA HIS A 11 -16.43 6.97 10.97
C HIS A 11 -15.69 5.63 10.96
N VAL A 12 -15.61 5.00 12.12
CA VAL A 12 -15.33 3.56 12.26
C VAL A 12 -16.29 2.95 13.28
N THR A 13 -16.70 1.70 13.07
CA THR A 13 -17.60 1.02 14.02
C THR A 13 -16.91 0.77 15.36
N SER A 14 -15.63 0.37 15.33
CA SER A 14 -14.80 0.18 16.50
C SER A 14 -13.32 0.29 16.15
N GLU A 15 -12.47 0.39 17.16
CA GLU A 15 -11.01 0.39 17.00
C GLU A 15 -10.31 -0.23 18.21
N ASP A 16 -9.17 -0.89 17.99
CA ASP A 16 -8.26 -1.35 19.05
C ASP A 16 -7.23 -0.25 19.38
N GLU A 17 -6.73 -0.24 20.62
CA GLU A 17 -5.71 0.71 21.06
C GLU A 17 -4.45 0.68 20.18
N GLY A 18 -4.07 -0.50 19.69
CA GLY A 18 -2.89 -0.71 18.86
C GLY A 18 -3.08 -0.44 17.37
N GLY A 19 -4.30 -0.12 16.93
CA GLY A 19 -4.66 0.12 15.53
C GLY A 19 -5.82 1.10 15.40
N ARG A 20 -5.55 2.38 15.68
CA ARG A 20 -6.56 3.43 15.68
C ARG A 20 -6.91 3.83 14.25
N ALA A 21 -8.12 4.35 14.03
CA ALA A 21 -8.57 4.76 12.71
C ALA A 21 -7.67 5.84 12.08
N ARG A 22 -7.14 6.75 12.93
CA ARG A 22 -6.18 7.78 12.51
C ARG A 22 -4.90 7.21 11.89
N ASP A 23 -4.53 5.97 12.22
CA ASP A 23 -3.31 5.35 11.74
C ASP A 23 -3.41 4.95 10.26
N LEU A 24 -4.61 4.88 9.69
CA LEU A 24 -4.82 4.73 8.24
C LEU A 24 -4.38 5.97 7.44
N LEU A 25 -4.35 7.14 8.06
CA LEU A 25 -3.89 8.39 7.44
C LEU A 25 -2.36 8.44 7.34
N GLN A 26 -1.66 7.63 8.14
CA GLN A 26 -0.21 7.56 8.16
C GLN A 26 0.28 6.33 7.39
N GLN A 27 0.72 6.57 6.16
CA GLN A 27 1.31 5.53 5.31
C GLN A 27 2.83 5.58 5.39
N GLY A 28 3.45 4.41 5.46
CA GLY A 28 4.91 4.31 5.54
C GLY A 28 5.40 2.96 6.04
N PRO A 29 6.72 2.74 6.02
CA PRO A 29 7.34 1.53 6.55
C PRO A 29 6.98 1.28 8.01
N GLY A 30 6.39 0.12 8.28
CA GLY A 30 5.97 -0.26 9.63
C GLY A 30 4.75 0.48 10.15
N ALA A 31 3.98 1.16 9.29
CA ALA A 31 2.63 1.60 9.64
C ALA A 31 1.77 0.39 10.05
N ARG A 32 0.97 0.62 11.09
CA ARG A 32 0.08 -0.39 11.69
C ARG A 32 -1.26 -0.43 10.97
N GLY A 33 -1.78 0.75 10.66
CA GLY A 33 -3.14 0.95 10.15
C GLY A 33 -4.20 0.73 11.22
N TRP A 34 -5.43 0.51 10.78
CA TRP A 34 -6.59 0.31 11.65
C TRP A 34 -6.84 -1.17 11.93
N ALA A 35 -7.30 -1.46 13.14
CA ALA A 35 -7.86 -2.75 13.53
C ALA A 35 -9.13 -2.53 14.33
N SER A 36 -10.14 -3.37 14.12
CA SER A 36 -11.37 -3.38 14.93
C SER A 36 -11.07 -3.69 16.39
N ALA A 37 -11.99 -3.35 17.30
CA ALA A 37 -11.89 -3.77 18.69
C ALA A 37 -11.82 -5.32 18.81
N ARG A 38 -11.19 -5.81 19.87
CA ARG A 38 -11.13 -7.24 20.19
C ARG A 38 -12.53 -7.81 20.36
N PHE A 39 -12.77 -9.00 19.80
CA PHE A 39 -14.07 -9.68 19.82
C PHE A 39 -15.21 -8.80 19.27
N CYS A 40 -14.93 -8.00 18.24
CA CYS A 40 -15.92 -7.14 17.62
C CYS A 40 -17.10 -7.93 17.03
N VAL A 41 -18.28 -7.30 17.01
CA VAL A 41 -19.45 -7.83 16.30
C VAL A 41 -19.33 -7.50 14.81
N TYR A 42 -19.51 -8.48 13.95
CA TYR A 42 -19.47 -8.26 12.51
C TYR A 42 -20.82 -7.81 11.94
N PRO A 43 -20.84 -7.03 10.85
CA PRO A 43 -19.67 -6.48 10.15
C PRO A 43 -19.08 -5.24 10.86
N GLN A 44 -17.87 -4.87 10.47
CA GLN A 44 -17.20 -3.64 10.90
C GLN A 44 -17.15 -2.65 9.72
N GLU A 45 -17.35 -1.37 9.98
CA GLU A 45 -17.35 -0.33 8.95
C GLU A 45 -16.19 0.64 9.15
N VAL A 46 -15.60 1.05 8.02
CA VAL A 46 -14.67 2.18 7.94
C VAL A 46 -15.17 3.11 6.84
N ILE A 47 -15.48 4.35 7.21
CA ILE A 47 -15.99 5.37 6.29
C ILE A 47 -14.97 6.49 6.23
N ILE A 48 -14.52 6.79 5.01
CA ILE A 48 -13.65 7.93 4.72
C ILE A 48 -14.44 8.99 3.96
N LYS A 49 -14.10 10.26 4.20
CA LYS A 49 -14.65 11.44 3.51
C LYS A 49 -13.53 12.09 2.71
N PHE A 50 -13.74 12.30 1.42
CA PHE A 50 -12.83 13.06 0.56
C PHE A 50 -12.92 14.56 0.86
N GLN A 51 -11.87 15.31 0.53
CA GLN A 51 -11.88 16.77 0.69
C GLN A 51 -12.93 17.41 -0.22
N GLU A 52 -12.99 16.94 -1.46
CA GLU A 52 -13.95 17.37 -2.48
C GLU A 52 -14.68 16.17 -3.08
N ARG A 53 -15.85 16.45 -3.66
CA ARG A 53 -16.59 15.44 -4.41
C ARG A 53 -15.71 14.97 -5.55
N SER A 54 -15.48 13.67 -5.66
CA SER A 54 -14.44 13.14 -6.53
C SER A 54 -14.96 12.01 -7.40
N HIS A 55 -14.43 11.91 -8.61
CA HIS A 55 -14.59 10.74 -9.47
C HIS A 55 -13.45 9.74 -9.16
N LEU A 56 -13.81 8.61 -8.56
CA LEU A 56 -12.87 7.57 -8.15
C LEU A 56 -12.63 6.60 -9.31
N THR A 57 -11.36 6.38 -9.62
CA THR A 57 -10.90 5.49 -10.70
C THR A 57 -10.31 4.18 -10.16
N ARG A 58 -9.69 4.22 -8.97
CA ARG A 58 -9.07 3.04 -8.37
C ARG A 58 -9.01 3.14 -6.85
N LEU A 59 -9.31 2.04 -6.19
CA LEU A 59 -9.11 1.82 -4.77
C LEU A 59 -8.05 0.75 -4.56
N GLN A 60 -7.08 1.02 -3.70
CA GLN A 60 -6.11 0.03 -3.25
C GLN A 60 -6.24 -0.18 -1.74
N ILE A 61 -6.38 -1.43 -1.32
CA ILE A 61 -6.53 -1.84 0.07
C ILE A 61 -5.41 -2.79 0.42
N LEU A 62 -4.59 -2.43 1.41
CA LEU A 62 -3.58 -3.31 1.99
C LEU A 62 -4.14 -3.94 3.26
N ALA A 63 -4.49 -5.22 3.20
CA ALA A 63 -5.02 -5.96 4.34
C ALA A 63 -3.93 -6.27 5.37
N HIS A 64 -4.33 -6.36 6.64
CA HIS A 64 -3.44 -6.80 7.71
C HIS A 64 -3.05 -8.27 7.55
N GLN A 65 -1.80 -8.63 7.86
CA GLN A 65 -1.24 -9.96 7.55
C GLN A 65 -1.94 -11.14 8.25
N HIS A 66 -2.61 -10.91 9.38
CA HIS A 66 -3.38 -11.95 10.09
C HIS A 66 -4.75 -11.48 10.61
N LEU A 67 -5.08 -10.18 10.52
CA LEU A 67 -6.42 -9.67 10.88
C LEU A 67 -7.25 -9.55 9.60
N ILE A 68 -7.33 -10.64 8.84
CA ILE A 68 -7.78 -10.62 7.45
C ILE A 68 -9.29 -10.84 7.40
N PRO A 69 -10.11 -9.87 6.92
CA PRO A 69 -11.53 -10.12 6.68
C PRO A 69 -11.71 -11.09 5.50
N GLU A 70 -12.72 -11.96 5.55
CA GLU A 70 -13.04 -12.85 4.43
C GLU A 70 -13.55 -12.08 3.19
N ARG A 71 -14.23 -10.96 3.44
CA ARG A 71 -14.87 -10.10 2.43
C ARG A 71 -14.87 -8.65 2.89
N ILE A 72 -14.62 -7.76 1.94
CA ILE A 72 -14.81 -6.31 2.09
C ILE A 72 -15.80 -5.85 1.02
N GLU A 73 -16.94 -5.30 1.42
CA GLU A 73 -17.83 -4.56 0.50
C GLU A 73 -17.36 -3.12 0.37
N ILE A 74 -17.59 -2.56 -0.81
CA ILE A 74 -17.18 -1.22 -1.18
C ILE A 74 -18.43 -0.46 -1.56
N HIS A 75 -18.72 0.60 -0.82
CA HIS A 75 -19.86 1.48 -1.01
C HIS A 75 -19.36 2.89 -1.34
N ILE A 76 -19.96 3.53 -2.34
CA ILE A 76 -19.79 4.97 -2.59
C ILE A 76 -20.93 5.72 -1.91
N GLY A 77 -20.62 6.81 -1.24
CA GLY A 77 -21.60 7.67 -0.60
C GLY A 77 -21.56 9.09 -1.16
N ASP A 78 -22.73 9.68 -1.30
CA ASP A 78 -22.87 11.08 -1.71
C ASP A 78 -24.04 11.74 -0.95
N VAL A 79 -24.01 13.07 -0.89
CA VAL A 79 -25.03 13.88 -0.20
C VAL A 79 -25.90 14.57 -1.24
N GLY A 80 -27.19 14.78 -0.94
CA GLY A 80 -28.08 15.49 -1.84
C GLY A 80 -27.64 16.95 -2.08
N PRO A 81 -28.00 17.56 -3.22
CA PRO A 81 -27.56 18.91 -3.58
C PRO A 81 -28.03 20.02 -2.63
N GLU A 82 -29.09 19.79 -1.84
CA GLU A 82 -29.65 20.75 -0.88
C GLU A 82 -29.39 20.35 0.59
N GLU A 83 -28.62 19.28 0.81
CA GLU A 83 -28.37 18.75 2.15
C GLU A 83 -27.00 19.19 2.68
N ASP A 84 -26.91 19.39 3.99
CA ASP A 84 -25.62 19.65 4.64
C ASP A 84 -24.70 18.45 4.49
N VAL A 85 -23.43 18.73 4.19
CA VAL A 85 -22.39 17.73 3.93
C VAL A 85 -21.95 17.00 5.20
N THR A 86 -22.83 16.12 5.70
CA THR A 86 -22.66 15.31 6.90
C THR A 86 -22.81 13.82 6.59
N LEU A 87 -22.24 12.97 7.44
CA LEU A 87 -22.37 11.51 7.27
C LEU A 87 -23.83 11.03 7.42
N HIS A 88 -24.65 11.73 8.20
CA HIS A 88 -26.04 11.36 8.43
C HIS A 88 -26.93 11.54 7.19
N HIS A 89 -26.61 12.51 6.33
CA HIS A 89 -27.30 12.74 5.07
C HIS A 89 -26.70 11.96 3.89
N ALA A 90 -25.56 11.28 4.10
CA ALA A 90 -24.91 10.52 3.04
C ALA A 90 -25.73 9.27 2.67
N SER A 91 -26.16 9.21 1.41
CA SER A 91 -26.76 8.01 0.81
C SER A 91 -25.66 7.12 0.23
N PHE A 92 -25.71 5.82 0.51
CA PHE A 92 -24.66 4.88 0.09
C PHE A 92 -25.17 3.87 -0.92
N THR A 93 -24.41 3.70 -2.00
CA THR A 93 -24.66 2.72 -3.06
C THR A 93 -23.57 1.65 -3.07
N LEU A 94 -23.97 0.38 -3.13
CA LEU A 94 -23.04 -0.75 -3.23
C LEU A 94 -22.40 -0.82 -4.61
N LEU A 95 -21.07 -0.69 -4.67
CA LEU A 95 -20.30 -0.86 -5.90
C LEU A 95 -19.91 -2.32 -6.13
N GLY A 96 -19.68 -3.07 -5.06
CA GLY A 96 -19.29 -4.48 -5.15
C GLY A 96 -18.53 -4.94 -3.91
N HIS A 97 -17.82 -6.06 -4.05
CA HIS A 97 -17.05 -6.62 -2.95
C HIS A 97 -15.77 -7.30 -3.45
N VAL A 98 -14.79 -7.40 -2.56
CA VAL A 98 -13.57 -8.18 -2.76
C VAL A 98 -13.46 -9.25 -1.69
N LYS A 99 -12.91 -10.41 -2.07
CA LYS A 99 -12.50 -11.46 -1.13
C LYS A 99 -10.99 -11.44 -0.97
N LEU A 100 -10.52 -11.73 0.23
CA LEU A 100 -9.10 -11.84 0.57
C LEU A 100 -8.74 -13.30 0.80
N SER A 101 -7.48 -13.63 0.56
CA SER A 101 -6.94 -14.95 0.87
C SER A 101 -6.77 -15.12 2.39
N ASP A 102 -6.85 -16.36 2.87
CA ASP A 102 -6.58 -16.67 4.28
C ASP A 102 -5.12 -16.46 4.69
N ASN A 103 -4.24 -16.26 3.71
CA ASN A 103 -2.80 -16.03 3.86
C ASN A 103 -2.03 -17.18 4.54
N THR A 104 -2.57 -18.40 4.49
CA THR A 104 -1.93 -19.61 5.04
C THR A 104 -0.60 -19.92 4.35
N HIS A 105 -0.49 -19.67 3.05
CA HIS A 105 0.70 -19.89 2.23
C HIS A 105 1.95 -19.11 2.71
N SER A 106 1.77 -18.02 3.46
CA SER A 106 2.86 -17.20 3.99
C SER A 106 3.03 -17.32 5.51
N ASP A 107 2.37 -18.30 6.14
CA ASP A 107 2.25 -18.39 7.59
C ASP A 107 1.71 -17.10 8.24
N PHE A 108 0.79 -16.42 7.53
CA PHE A 108 0.17 -15.17 7.95
C PHE A 108 1.18 -14.01 8.16
N ARG A 109 2.28 -14.02 7.38
CA ARG A 109 3.34 -13.02 7.45
C ARG A 109 3.25 -11.97 6.33
N ALA A 110 2.75 -12.35 5.17
CA ALA A 110 2.60 -11.43 4.05
C ALA A 110 1.38 -10.52 4.22
N ARG A 111 1.40 -9.32 3.64
CA ARG A 111 0.22 -8.46 3.52
C ARG A 111 -0.34 -8.59 2.11
N GLU A 112 -1.67 -8.67 1.97
CA GLU A 112 -2.33 -8.74 0.67
C GLU A 112 -2.75 -7.33 0.21
N LEU A 113 -2.32 -6.93 -0.99
CA LEU A 113 -2.74 -5.70 -1.64
C LEU A 113 -3.81 -6.02 -2.69
N LYS A 114 -5.03 -5.50 -2.51
CA LYS A 114 -6.08 -5.52 -3.54
C LYS A 114 -6.13 -4.18 -4.23
N SER A 115 -6.14 -4.20 -5.57
CA SER A 115 -6.47 -3.04 -6.39
C SER A 115 -7.80 -3.30 -7.08
N VAL A 116 -8.74 -2.37 -6.93
CA VAL A 116 -10.09 -2.43 -7.46
C VAL A 116 -10.29 -1.21 -8.36
N SER A 117 -10.66 -1.41 -9.61
CA SER A 117 -11.09 -0.31 -10.47
C SER A 117 -12.46 0.17 -10.00
N LEU A 118 -12.55 1.45 -9.71
CA LEU A 118 -13.80 2.14 -9.40
C LEU A 118 -14.11 3.03 -10.59
N GLU A 119 -15.37 3.20 -10.95
CA GLU A 119 -15.79 4.14 -12.01
C GLU A 119 -17.04 4.84 -11.48
N SER A 120 -16.87 5.59 -10.39
CA SER A 120 -17.99 6.11 -9.61
C SER A 120 -17.63 7.42 -8.93
N THR A 121 -18.64 8.27 -8.76
CA THR A 121 -18.50 9.60 -8.16
C THR A 121 -19.14 9.63 -6.78
N GLY A 122 -18.48 10.28 -5.83
CA GLY A 122 -19.06 10.55 -4.52
C GLY A 122 -18.10 11.29 -3.60
N LEU A 123 -18.58 11.61 -2.41
CA LEU A 123 -17.82 12.31 -1.38
C LEU A 123 -17.36 11.38 -0.24
N PHE A 124 -18.02 10.25 -0.07
CA PHE A 124 -17.70 9.25 0.93
C PHE A 124 -17.37 7.92 0.29
N LEU A 125 -16.44 7.19 0.89
CA LEU A 125 -16.21 5.78 0.59
C LEU A 125 -16.37 4.99 1.88
N LYS A 126 -17.25 4.00 1.86
CA LYS A 126 -17.49 3.09 2.99
C LYS A 126 -17.00 1.69 2.64
N LEU A 127 -16.16 1.15 3.52
CA LEU A 127 -15.68 -0.22 3.49
C LEU A 127 -16.41 -1.00 4.59
N VAL A 128 -17.08 -2.10 4.22
CA VAL A 128 -17.75 -2.99 5.18
C VAL A 128 -16.99 -4.31 5.24
N LEU A 129 -16.34 -4.57 6.36
CA LEU A 129 -15.45 -5.69 6.60
C LEU A 129 -16.21 -6.79 7.35
N TYR A 130 -16.32 -7.95 6.73
CA TYR A 130 -16.98 -9.12 7.30
C TYR A 130 -16.04 -9.93 8.19
N LYS A 131 -16.56 -11.03 8.75
CA LYS A 131 -15.82 -11.94 9.64
C LYS A 131 -14.41 -12.27 9.14
N ASN A 132 -13.47 -12.42 10.07
CA ASN A 132 -12.09 -12.73 9.74
C ASN A 132 -11.87 -14.18 9.30
N HIS A 133 -10.84 -14.41 8.51
CA HIS A 133 -10.24 -15.73 8.34
C HIS A 133 -9.66 -16.20 9.68
N ILE A 134 -10.07 -17.39 10.13
CA ILE A 134 -9.60 -17.98 11.39
C ILE A 134 -8.14 -18.36 11.24
N ASN A 135 -7.29 -17.89 12.15
CA ASN A 135 -5.89 -18.25 12.19
C ASN A 135 -5.30 -18.14 13.60
N LYS A 136 -4.16 -18.80 13.82
CA LYS A 136 -3.49 -18.91 15.13
C LYS A 136 -2.96 -17.59 15.71
N LEU A 137 -2.83 -16.54 14.88
CA LEU A 137 -2.31 -15.24 15.32
C LEU A 137 -3.44 -14.26 15.69
N ASN A 138 -4.63 -14.43 15.12
CA ASN A 138 -5.80 -13.59 15.40
C ASN A 138 -6.66 -14.17 16.52
N LEU A 139 -6.15 -14.11 17.75
CA LEU A 139 -6.80 -14.68 18.93
C LEU A 139 -8.13 -14.01 19.30
N TYR A 140 -8.34 -12.78 18.82
CA TYR A 140 -9.46 -11.93 19.21
C TYR A 140 -10.52 -11.79 18.12
N ASN A 141 -10.40 -12.54 17.01
CA ASN A 141 -11.30 -12.44 15.86
C ASN A 141 -11.50 -10.98 15.42
N GLN A 142 -10.39 -10.27 15.20
CA GLN A 142 -10.39 -8.90 14.70
C GLN A 142 -10.24 -8.85 13.18
N VAL A 143 -10.62 -7.73 12.57
CA VAL A 143 -10.30 -7.39 11.19
C VAL A 143 -9.49 -6.11 11.14
N GLY A 144 -8.61 -5.98 10.16
CA GLY A 144 -7.71 -4.84 10.07
C GLY A 144 -7.27 -4.52 8.66
N VAL A 145 -7.05 -3.22 8.44
CA VAL A 145 -6.57 -2.65 7.19
C VAL A 145 -5.35 -1.81 7.52
N VAL A 146 -4.25 -2.10 6.83
CA VAL A 146 -2.97 -1.44 7.07
C VAL A 146 -2.91 -0.10 6.32
N GLY A 147 -3.46 -0.05 5.11
CA GLY A 147 -3.44 1.15 4.29
C GLY A 147 -4.56 1.15 3.26
N VAL A 148 -5.07 2.35 2.96
CA VAL A 148 -6.08 2.61 1.93
C VAL A 148 -5.57 3.72 1.03
N ASN A 149 -5.58 3.49 -0.28
CA ASN A 149 -5.24 4.49 -1.28
C ASN A 149 -6.38 4.63 -2.27
N VAL A 150 -6.79 5.86 -2.56
CA VAL A 150 -7.84 6.13 -3.54
C VAL A 150 -7.26 7.04 -4.60
N LEU A 151 -7.42 6.64 -5.86
CA LEU A 151 -7.01 7.41 -7.02
C LEU A 151 -8.24 7.92 -7.77
N GLY A 152 -8.20 9.15 -8.23
CA GLY A 152 -9.33 9.80 -8.88
C GLY A 152 -9.03 11.23 -9.29
N ASN A 153 -10.07 11.96 -9.65
CA ASN A 153 -10.01 13.39 -9.90
C ASN A 153 -11.10 14.08 -9.07
N GLU A 154 -10.77 15.21 -8.48
CA GLU A 154 -11.73 16.11 -7.84
C GLU A 154 -12.66 16.68 -8.92
N ILE A 155 -13.94 16.84 -8.58
CA ILE A 155 -14.96 17.43 -9.44
C ILE A 155 -15.11 18.87 -8.99
N GLU A 156 -14.62 19.80 -9.80
CA GLU A 156 -14.89 21.22 -9.59
C GLU A 156 -16.39 21.45 -9.81
N ASP A 157 -17.10 21.90 -8.77
CA ASP A 157 -18.47 22.39 -8.89
C ASP A 157 -18.44 23.73 -9.64
N ASN A 158 -18.30 23.68 -10.96
CA ASN A 158 -18.35 24.86 -11.83
C ASN A 158 -19.78 25.41 -11.87
N ASN A 159 -20.16 26.16 -10.83
CA ASN A 159 -21.45 26.84 -10.77
C ASN A 159 -21.41 28.26 -11.37
N ASN A 160 -20.52 28.52 -12.36
CA ASN A 160 -20.53 29.79 -13.08
C ASN A 160 -20.03 29.71 -14.54
N SER A 161 -20.69 28.89 -15.35
CA SER A 161 -20.72 29.11 -16.80
C SER A 161 -22.15 28.99 -17.30
N VAL A 162 -22.87 30.11 -17.24
CA VAL A 162 -24.03 30.33 -18.10
C VAL A 162 -23.51 30.38 -19.53
N SER A 163 -23.64 29.27 -20.25
CA SER A 163 -23.64 29.30 -21.72
C SER A 163 -25.09 29.21 -22.16
N PRO A 164 -25.66 30.25 -22.79
CA PRO A 164 -26.88 30.06 -23.57
C PRO A 164 -26.51 29.28 -24.84
N ASP A 165 -27.48 28.51 -25.30
CA ASP A 165 -27.51 27.82 -26.60
C ASP A 165 -26.81 26.45 -26.64
N GLY A 166 -27.67 25.44 -26.79
CA GLY A 166 -27.28 24.05 -26.88
C GLY A 166 -26.74 23.67 -28.23
N GLU A 167 -25.78 22.75 -28.22
CA GLU A 167 -25.57 21.70 -29.22
C GLU A 167 -24.59 20.69 -28.61
N GLY A 168 -24.77 19.41 -28.98
CA GLY A 168 -24.26 18.23 -28.26
C GLY A 168 -22.81 18.32 -27.76
N GLY A 169 -22.67 18.40 -26.44
CA GLY A 169 -21.40 18.23 -25.75
C GLY A 169 -20.92 16.78 -25.89
N VAL A 170 -20.08 16.54 -26.89
CA VAL A 170 -19.26 15.33 -26.98
C VAL A 170 -18.44 15.29 -25.70
N VAL A 171 -18.82 14.40 -24.78
CA VAL A 171 -18.00 14.06 -23.61
C VAL A 171 -16.61 13.74 -24.17
N PRO A 172 -15.54 14.45 -23.80
CA PRO A 172 -14.21 14.04 -24.21
C PRO A 172 -13.96 12.72 -23.48
N GLY A 173 -14.26 11.63 -24.17
CA GLY A 173 -13.86 10.28 -23.82
C GLY A 173 -12.35 10.24 -23.88
N GLY A 174 -11.73 10.73 -22.81
CA GLY A 174 -10.31 10.71 -22.58
C GLY A 174 -9.87 9.27 -22.40
N ARG A 175 -9.67 8.57 -23.52
CA ARG A 175 -8.74 7.46 -23.64
C ARG A 175 -7.32 7.98 -23.43
N GLY A 176 -7.06 8.45 -22.22
CA GLY A 176 -5.74 8.80 -21.71
C GLY A 176 -5.41 7.80 -20.62
N GLY A 177 -5.08 6.58 -21.02
CA GLY A 177 -4.43 5.58 -20.17
C GLY A 177 -3.02 6.05 -19.80
N GLY A 178 -2.90 7.22 -19.19
CA GLY A 178 -1.68 7.64 -18.53
C GLY A 178 -1.46 6.68 -17.38
N GLU A 179 -0.42 5.87 -17.47
CA GLU A 179 -0.01 5.04 -16.35
C GLU A 179 0.11 5.94 -15.11
N VAL A 180 -0.62 5.58 -14.06
CA VAL A 180 -0.51 6.28 -12.78
C VAL A 180 0.95 6.14 -12.34
N PRO A 181 1.66 7.24 -12.07
CA PRO A 181 3.06 7.17 -11.72
C PRO A 181 3.29 6.23 -10.53
N ILE A 182 4.38 5.45 -10.57
CA ILE A 182 4.67 4.39 -9.57
C ILE A 182 4.67 4.91 -8.13
N TYR A 183 5.01 6.18 -7.90
CA TYR A 183 5.02 6.79 -6.58
C TYR A 183 3.63 7.12 -6.01
N HIS A 184 2.57 7.03 -6.82
CA HIS A 184 1.18 7.07 -6.35
C HIS A 184 0.66 5.69 -5.90
N ASP A 185 1.43 4.61 -6.12
CA ASP A 185 1.05 3.27 -5.69
C ASP A 185 1.14 3.09 -4.17
N LEU A 186 0.19 2.34 -3.60
CA LEU A 186 0.15 2.08 -2.16
C LEU A 186 1.35 1.24 -1.70
N ALA A 187 1.81 0.25 -2.47
CA ALA A 187 2.96 -0.55 -2.05
C ALA A 187 4.22 0.32 -1.95
N PHE A 188 4.42 1.23 -2.91
CA PHE A 188 5.52 2.19 -2.85
C PHE A 188 5.46 3.02 -1.57
N SER A 189 4.30 3.60 -1.25
CA SER A 189 4.11 4.42 -0.05
C SER A 189 4.34 3.65 1.26
N MET A 190 4.09 2.34 1.28
CA MET A 190 4.14 1.51 2.49
C MET A 190 5.50 0.86 2.76
N TYR A 191 6.35 0.71 1.75
CA TYR A 191 7.63 -0.01 1.88
C TYR A 191 8.86 0.86 1.61
N VAL A 192 8.70 2.03 1.01
CA VAL A 192 9.79 2.98 0.76
C VAL A 192 9.84 4.02 1.87
N ASP A 193 11.04 4.38 2.32
CA ASP A 193 11.27 5.48 3.27
C ASP A 193 10.59 6.79 2.81
N GLY A 194 9.98 7.51 3.75
CA GLY A 194 9.17 8.69 3.44
C GLY A 194 9.97 9.87 2.86
N GLN A 195 11.23 10.06 3.28
CA GLN A 195 12.07 11.12 2.73
C GLN A 195 12.54 10.76 1.32
N VAL A 196 12.97 9.51 1.12
CA VAL A 196 13.33 9.01 -0.22
C VAL A 196 12.15 9.08 -1.17
N ALA A 197 10.96 8.69 -0.72
CA ALA A 197 9.73 8.81 -1.51
C ALA A 197 9.42 10.26 -1.91
N ALA A 198 9.67 11.23 -1.02
CA ALA A 198 9.55 12.66 -1.37
C ALA A 198 10.60 13.10 -2.40
N THR A 199 11.86 12.66 -2.24
CA THR A 199 12.93 12.94 -3.21
C THR A 199 12.63 12.33 -4.58
N ILE A 200 12.14 11.08 -4.64
CA ILE A 200 11.76 10.41 -5.89
C ILE A 200 10.66 11.19 -6.62
N ARG A 201 9.63 11.67 -5.90
CA ARG A 201 8.58 12.51 -6.48
C ARG A 201 9.14 13.78 -7.14
N ASN A 202 10.09 14.44 -6.49
CA ASN A 202 10.73 15.63 -7.05
C ASN A 202 11.58 15.32 -8.29
N LEU A 203 12.32 14.20 -8.28
CA LEU A 203 13.14 13.78 -9.43
C LEU A 203 12.28 13.38 -10.63
N GLU A 204 11.15 12.70 -10.41
CA GLU A 204 10.19 12.34 -11.46
C GLU A 204 9.56 13.57 -12.11
N GLU A 205 9.16 14.57 -11.31
CA GLU A 205 8.65 15.83 -11.86
C GLU A 205 9.74 16.55 -12.68
N ARG A 206 10.98 16.57 -12.18
CA ARG A 206 12.11 17.13 -12.92
C ARG A 206 12.40 16.35 -14.21
N ARG A 207 12.24 15.02 -14.19
CA ARG A 207 12.41 14.17 -15.38
C ARG A 207 11.37 14.52 -16.45
N ARG A 208 10.11 14.68 -16.06
CA ARG A 208 9.02 15.08 -16.94
C ARG A 208 9.30 16.44 -17.61
N VAL A 209 9.78 17.41 -16.84
CA VAL A 209 10.19 18.73 -17.37
C VAL A 209 11.38 18.60 -18.33
N ALA A 210 12.40 17.82 -17.97
CA ALA A 210 13.56 17.58 -18.83
C ALA A 210 13.20 16.91 -20.17
N GLU A 211 12.25 15.97 -20.16
CA GLU A 211 11.72 15.33 -21.38
C GLU A 211 10.99 16.34 -22.28
N ALA A 212 10.15 17.20 -21.69
CA ALA A 212 9.45 18.26 -22.43
C ALA A 212 10.43 19.26 -23.07
N GLU A 213 11.54 19.56 -22.39
CA GLU A 213 12.61 20.42 -22.89
C GLU A 213 13.64 19.69 -23.77
N ARG A 214 13.44 18.40 -24.07
CA ARG A 214 14.34 17.57 -24.89
C ARG A 214 15.77 17.44 -24.32
N ARG A 215 15.94 17.59 -23.00
CA ARG A 215 17.18 17.34 -22.27
C ARG A 215 17.34 15.83 -21.99
N TYR A 216 17.41 15.01 -23.04
CA TYR A 216 17.33 13.55 -22.93
C TYR A 216 18.43 12.91 -22.08
N GLN A 217 19.67 13.40 -22.17
CA GLN A 217 20.77 12.88 -21.34
C GLN A 217 20.53 13.12 -19.84
N TYR A 218 19.98 14.29 -19.50
CA TYR A 218 19.62 14.63 -18.13
C TYR A 218 18.41 13.82 -17.64
N SER A 219 17.38 13.64 -18.47
CA SER A 219 16.26 12.74 -18.16
C SER A 219 16.74 11.30 -17.91
N ALA A 220 17.68 10.79 -18.71
CA ALA A 220 18.26 9.46 -18.51
C ALA A 220 19.02 9.35 -17.18
N LYS A 221 19.79 10.38 -16.79
CA LYS A 221 20.45 10.45 -15.47
C LYS A 221 19.43 10.43 -14.33
N LEU A 222 18.36 11.22 -14.43
CA LEU A 222 17.27 11.24 -13.44
C LEU A 222 16.58 9.87 -13.32
N CYS A 223 16.31 9.21 -14.45
CA CYS A 223 15.72 7.86 -14.45
C CYS A 223 16.60 6.84 -13.72
N ALA A 224 17.92 6.84 -14.01
CA ALA A 224 18.87 5.97 -13.32
C ALA A 224 18.93 6.24 -11.82
N ALA A 225 18.90 7.53 -11.41
CA ALA A 225 18.90 7.92 -10.01
C ALA A 225 17.60 7.51 -9.28
N VAL A 226 16.44 7.66 -9.91
CA VAL A 226 15.15 7.21 -9.35
C VAL A 226 15.15 5.70 -9.09
N SER A 227 15.66 4.90 -10.03
CA SER A 227 15.76 3.44 -9.87
C SER A 227 16.66 3.07 -8.68
N GLN A 228 17.83 3.70 -8.56
CA GLN A 228 18.75 3.46 -7.46
C GLN A 228 18.18 3.92 -6.11
N LEU A 229 17.55 5.09 -6.07
CA LEU A 229 16.87 5.60 -4.87
C LEU A 229 15.73 4.70 -4.43
N ARG A 230 14.98 4.09 -5.35
CA ARG A 230 13.90 3.17 -4.99
C ARG A 230 14.43 1.99 -4.19
N ALA A 231 15.48 1.34 -4.67
CA ALA A 231 16.12 0.22 -3.97
C ALA A 231 16.71 0.65 -2.62
N ALA A 232 17.35 1.84 -2.57
CA ALA A 232 17.85 2.41 -1.32
C ALA A 232 16.73 2.72 -0.33
N GLY A 233 15.60 3.25 -0.82
CA GLY A 233 14.43 3.60 -0.02
C GLY A 233 13.72 2.39 0.57
N GLU A 234 13.64 1.26 -0.14
CA GLU A 234 13.17 -0.02 0.39
C GLU A 234 14.07 -0.52 1.53
N ARG A 235 15.39 -0.39 1.37
CA ARG A 235 16.37 -0.76 2.41
C ARG A 235 16.26 0.16 3.63
N LEU A 236 16.10 1.47 3.44
CA LEU A 236 15.86 2.42 4.53
C LEU A 236 14.54 2.13 5.25
N GLY A 237 13.48 1.80 4.51
CA GLY A 237 12.21 1.37 5.08
C GLY A 237 12.36 0.12 5.97
N LYS A 238 13.22 -0.83 5.58
CA LYS A 238 13.56 -1.99 6.41
C LYS A 238 14.23 -1.59 7.74
N TYR A 239 15.19 -0.66 7.71
CA TYR A 239 15.81 -0.17 8.95
C TYR A 239 14.79 0.54 9.85
N GLU A 240 13.83 1.27 9.28
CA GLU A 240 12.76 1.90 10.05
C GLU A 240 11.88 0.87 10.77
N ILE A 241 11.51 -0.22 10.07
CA ILE A 241 10.75 -1.33 10.66
C ILE A 241 11.54 -2.00 11.78
N GLU A 242 12.82 -2.31 11.55
CA GLU A 242 13.70 -2.93 12.54
C GLU A 242 13.88 -2.04 13.78
N LYS A 243 14.03 -0.73 13.59
CA LYS A 243 14.09 0.27 14.66
C LYS A 243 12.80 0.26 15.48
N LYS A 244 11.63 0.33 14.83
CA LYS A 244 10.32 0.30 15.51
C LYS A 244 10.13 -1.00 16.30
N HIS A 245 10.58 -2.12 15.75
CA HIS A 245 10.53 -3.42 16.42
C HIS A 245 11.44 -3.46 17.67
N ALA A 246 12.67 -2.96 17.57
CA ALA A 246 13.59 -2.88 18.70
C ALA A 246 13.03 -2.00 19.84
N ILE A 247 12.36 -0.88 19.51
CA ILE A 247 11.68 -0.02 20.50
C ILE A 247 10.56 -0.79 21.21
N GLN A 248 9.76 -1.58 20.47
CA GLN A 248 8.68 -2.38 21.05
C GLN A 248 9.19 -3.48 21.98
N GLN A 249 10.43 -3.93 21.79
CA GLN A 249 11.10 -4.90 22.65
C GLN A 249 11.95 -4.24 23.74
N GLU A 250 11.85 -2.92 23.91
CA GLU A 250 12.64 -2.13 24.88
C GLU A 250 14.16 -2.23 24.69
N HIS A 251 14.61 -2.66 23.51
CA HIS A 251 16.01 -2.71 23.11
C HIS A 251 16.45 -1.37 22.51
N TYR A 252 16.52 -0.33 23.35
CA TYR A 252 16.79 1.04 22.92
C TYR A 252 18.17 1.23 22.27
N GLU A 253 19.19 0.50 22.71
CA GLU A 253 20.53 0.54 22.10
C GLU A 253 20.48 0.08 20.65
N ARG A 254 19.85 -1.07 20.38
CA ARG A 254 19.65 -1.58 19.02
C ARG A 254 18.82 -0.63 18.16
N ALA A 255 17.81 0.03 18.74
CA ALA A 255 17.04 1.05 18.04
C ALA A 255 17.91 2.27 17.65
N LYS A 256 18.82 2.69 18.52
CA LYS A 256 19.79 3.77 18.25
C LYS A 256 20.75 3.38 17.13
N GLU A 257 21.35 2.19 17.19
CA GLU A 257 22.22 1.67 16.12
C GLU A 257 21.50 1.65 14.77
N LYS A 258 20.24 1.19 14.73
CA LYS A 258 19.46 1.15 13.49
C LYS A 258 19.15 2.54 12.95
N LYS A 259 18.94 3.52 13.82
CA LYS A 259 18.77 4.93 13.42
C LYS A 259 20.06 5.46 12.78
N GLU A 260 21.21 5.25 13.42
CA GLU A 260 22.52 5.70 12.92
C GLU A 260 22.89 5.01 11.60
N GLN A 261 22.64 3.70 11.48
CA GLN A 261 22.82 2.95 10.24
C GLN A 261 21.97 3.52 9.10
N ALA A 262 20.70 3.86 9.37
CA ALA A 262 19.81 4.44 8.38
C ALA A 262 20.26 5.84 7.96
N GLU A 263 20.67 6.68 8.90
CA GLU A 263 21.13 8.04 8.64
C GLU A 263 22.41 8.05 7.80
N LYS A 264 23.42 7.27 8.22
CA LYS A 264 24.67 7.12 7.49
C LYS A 264 24.45 6.58 6.07
N TYR A 265 23.66 5.52 5.92
CA TYR A 265 23.38 4.95 4.60
C TYR A 265 22.65 5.93 3.67
N ARG A 266 21.72 6.72 4.22
CA ARG A 266 21.03 7.76 3.47
C ARG A 266 21.98 8.86 3.01
N GLU A 267 22.85 9.36 3.89
CA GLU A 267 23.84 10.38 3.53
C GLU A 267 24.79 9.89 2.44
N GLU A 268 25.29 8.66 2.55
CA GLU A 268 26.13 8.01 1.53
C GLU A 268 25.43 7.98 0.17
N ILE A 269 24.19 7.45 0.10
CA ILE A 269 23.45 7.35 -1.16
C ILE A 269 23.11 8.72 -1.75
N TYR A 270 22.74 9.71 -0.91
CA TYR A 270 22.40 11.04 -1.39
C TYR A 270 23.62 11.76 -1.97
N LYS A 271 24.79 11.52 -1.39
CA LYS A 271 26.06 12.04 -1.88
C LYS A 271 26.50 11.33 -3.16
N ASP A 272 26.43 10.00 -3.19
CA ASP A 272 26.85 9.18 -4.33
C ASP A 272 26.02 9.47 -5.59
N LEU A 273 24.72 9.72 -5.42
CA LEU A 273 23.82 10.10 -6.51
C LEU A 273 23.82 11.61 -6.82
N ASP A 274 24.53 12.41 -6.02
CA ASP A 274 24.57 13.86 -6.11
C ASP A 274 23.18 14.51 -6.29
N ILE A 275 22.27 14.17 -5.36
CA ILE A 275 20.85 14.53 -5.45
C ILE A 275 20.62 16.04 -5.53
N GLU A 276 21.48 16.85 -4.92
CA GLU A 276 21.37 18.32 -4.98
C GLU A 276 21.56 18.85 -6.40
N THR A 277 22.55 18.32 -7.12
CA THR A 277 22.85 18.67 -8.51
C THR A 277 21.78 18.10 -9.44
N LEU A 278 21.34 16.85 -9.23
CA LEU A 278 20.27 16.26 -10.01
C LEU A 278 18.95 17.03 -9.89
N LEU A 279 18.66 17.61 -8.72
CA LEU A 279 17.47 18.47 -8.54
C LEU A 279 17.69 19.91 -9.04
N GLU A 280 18.90 20.26 -9.51
CA GLU A 280 19.27 21.59 -10.00
C GLU A 280 18.89 22.71 -9.01
N LYS A 281 19.00 22.45 -7.69
CA LYS A 281 18.58 23.40 -6.63
C LYS A 281 19.34 24.73 -6.68
N LYS A 282 20.55 24.73 -7.23
CA LYS A 282 21.42 25.91 -7.40
C LYS A 282 21.30 26.55 -8.79
N GLY A 283 20.34 26.13 -9.59
CA GLY A 283 20.17 26.51 -10.99
C GLY A 283 20.73 25.47 -11.95
N VAL A 284 20.43 25.64 -13.25
CA VAL A 284 21.01 24.81 -14.31
C VAL A 284 22.49 25.13 -14.36
N GLU A 285 23.36 24.15 -14.06
CA GLU A 285 24.77 24.31 -14.36
C GLU A 285 24.92 24.43 -15.88
N THR A 286 25.06 25.67 -16.36
CA THR A 286 25.42 25.97 -17.74
C THR A 286 26.88 25.59 -18.00
N GLY A 287 27.19 24.29 -17.86
CA GLY A 287 28.47 23.67 -18.24
C GLY A 287 28.42 22.97 -19.60
N GLU A 288 27.23 22.70 -20.15
CA GLU A 288 27.05 22.08 -21.46
C GLU A 288 26.71 23.11 -22.55
N LYS A 289 27.51 24.19 -22.64
CA LYS A 289 27.63 24.92 -23.91
C LYS A 289 28.73 24.25 -24.74
N ARG A 290 28.27 23.54 -25.78
CA ARG A 290 29.02 23.12 -26.99
C ARG A 290 30.00 21.95 -26.83
N ARG A 291 29.49 20.75 -27.11
CA ARG A 291 30.15 19.83 -28.05
C ARG A 291 29.13 18.88 -28.68
N CYS A 292 28.30 19.43 -29.56
CA CYS A 292 27.83 18.66 -30.71
C CYS A 292 29.03 18.53 -31.67
N HIS A 293 29.84 17.50 -31.48
CA HIS A 293 30.58 16.90 -32.58
C HIS A 293 29.80 15.65 -32.99
N ILE A 294 29.13 15.78 -34.13
CA ILE A 294 28.73 14.65 -34.94
C ILE A 294 30.03 14.15 -35.54
N ASP A 295 30.65 13.16 -34.90
CA ASP A 295 31.61 12.31 -35.57
C ASP A 295 31.00 10.92 -35.71
N ASP A 296 30.94 10.53 -36.97
CA ASP A 296 30.48 9.31 -37.57
C ASP A 296 31.09 8.06 -36.91
N LEU A 297 30.22 7.18 -36.40
CA LEU A 297 30.50 5.75 -36.27
C LEU A 297 29.30 4.98 -36.79
N SER A 298 29.21 4.97 -38.12
CA SER A 298 28.63 3.88 -38.90
C SER A 298 29.29 2.52 -38.56
N ASP A 299 28.46 1.48 -38.68
CA ASP A 299 28.80 0.05 -38.68
C ASP A 299 29.42 -0.58 -37.41
N LYS A 300 28.56 -1.14 -36.55
CA LYS A 300 28.50 -2.60 -36.35
C LYS A 300 27.06 -3.05 -36.08
N THR A 301 26.52 -3.76 -37.06
CA THR A 301 25.37 -4.66 -36.92
C THR A 301 25.65 -5.71 -35.83
N GLY A 302 24.73 -5.78 -34.86
CA GLY A 302 24.76 -6.75 -33.78
C GLY A 302 23.38 -6.84 -33.16
N SER A 303 22.55 -7.72 -33.71
CA SER A 303 21.21 -8.06 -33.26
C SER A 303 21.20 -8.36 -31.75
N LEU A 304 20.48 -7.56 -30.96
CA LEU A 304 20.18 -7.88 -29.56
C LEU A 304 18.69 -8.27 -29.44
N PRO A 305 18.37 -9.39 -28.78
CA PRO A 305 17.01 -9.91 -28.71
C PRO A 305 16.14 -9.12 -27.73
N HIS A 306 14.86 -8.96 -28.08
CA HIS A 306 13.81 -8.52 -27.15
C HIS A 306 13.77 -9.43 -25.91
N PRO A 307 13.81 -8.87 -24.67
CA PRO A 307 13.41 -9.63 -23.49
C PRO A 307 11.88 -9.64 -23.41
N SER A 308 11.31 -10.81 -23.69
CA SER A 308 9.93 -11.16 -23.37
C SER A 308 9.71 -11.07 -21.86
N LEU A 309 8.75 -10.24 -21.45
CA LEU A 309 8.23 -10.22 -20.08
C LEU A 309 7.48 -11.52 -19.81
N THR A 310 8.18 -12.49 -19.22
CA THR A 310 7.56 -13.59 -18.48
C THR A 310 7.90 -13.43 -17.00
N PRO A 311 6.94 -13.65 -16.08
CA PRO A 311 7.18 -13.53 -14.65
C PRO A 311 8.17 -14.60 -14.19
N PRO A 312 9.12 -14.30 -13.28
CA PRO A 312 10.08 -15.29 -12.81
C PRO A 312 9.38 -16.37 -11.97
N HIS A 313 9.58 -17.63 -12.38
CA HIS A 313 9.39 -18.78 -11.51
C HIS A 313 10.36 -18.70 -10.30
N PRO A 314 9.95 -19.21 -9.12
CA PRO A 314 10.77 -19.18 -7.92
C PRO A 314 12.03 -20.06 -8.07
N PRO A 315 13.18 -19.67 -7.47
CA PRO A 315 14.41 -20.43 -7.59
C PRO A 315 14.33 -21.78 -6.87
N ALA A 316 14.96 -22.78 -7.48
CA ALA A 316 15.13 -24.13 -6.95
C ALA A 316 15.78 -24.12 -5.55
N HIS A 317 15.23 -24.96 -4.68
CA HIS A 317 15.63 -25.17 -3.30
C HIS A 317 17.13 -25.46 -3.15
N LEU A 318 17.82 -24.64 -2.35
CA LEU A 318 19.04 -25.08 -1.68
C LEU A 318 18.68 -26.11 -0.60
N PRO A 319 19.45 -27.21 -0.44
CA PRO A 319 19.18 -28.18 0.62
C PRO A 319 19.46 -27.54 1.99
N PRO A 320 18.68 -27.90 3.02
CA PRO A 320 18.85 -27.32 4.35
C PRO A 320 20.18 -27.75 5.01
N PRO A 321 20.76 -26.92 5.90
CA PRO A 321 21.96 -27.29 6.65
C PRO A 321 21.67 -28.50 7.56
N ARG A 322 22.60 -29.46 7.58
CA ARG A 322 22.54 -30.65 8.44
C ARG A 322 22.58 -30.23 9.91
N LEU A 323 21.52 -30.55 10.66
CA LEU A 323 21.49 -30.48 12.11
C LEU A 323 22.36 -31.61 12.71
N PRO A 324 23.05 -31.38 13.84
CA PRO A 324 23.79 -32.43 14.53
C PRO A 324 22.84 -33.51 15.08
N ASN A 325 23.23 -34.77 14.91
CA ASN A 325 22.50 -35.97 15.32
C ASN A 325 22.00 -35.91 16.78
N THR A 326 20.68 -35.92 16.97
CA THR A 326 20.05 -36.23 18.26
C THR A 326 19.81 -37.75 18.37
N PRO A 327 20.09 -38.37 19.53
CA PRO A 327 19.88 -39.81 19.75
C PRO A 327 18.38 -40.20 19.74
N PRO A 328 18.05 -41.48 19.53
CA PRO A 328 16.66 -41.92 19.32
C PRO A 328 15.77 -41.68 20.54
N LYS A 329 14.56 -41.18 20.26
CA LYS A 329 13.50 -40.84 21.21
C LYS A 329 12.86 -42.11 21.76
N ALA A 330 12.78 -42.24 23.08
CA ALA A 330 12.07 -43.31 23.77
C ALA A 330 10.55 -43.30 23.46
N PRO A 331 9.83 -44.45 23.56
CA PRO A 331 8.40 -44.51 23.27
C PRO A 331 7.59 -43.70 24.31
N LEU A 332 6.57 -42.99 23.83
CA LEU A 332 5.60 -42.29 24.68
C LEU A 332 4.74 -43.30 25.48
N PRO A 333 4.36 -42.98 26.73
CA PRO A 333 3.48 -43.85 27.52
C PRO A 333 2.04 -43.85 26.98
N ALA A 334 1.39 -45.01 27.06
CA ALA A 334 0.02 -45.23 26.64
C ALA A 334 -1.00 -44.39 27.43
N LEU A 335 -2.00 -43.86 26.73
CA LEU A 335 -3.15 -43.16 27.32
C LEU A 335 -4.00 -44.12 28.18
N PRO A 336 -4.54 -43.66 29.32
CA PRO A 336 -5.41 -44.48 30.16
C PRO A 336 -6.78 -44.73 29.51
N ALA A 337 -7.35 -45.91 29.80
CA ALA A 337 -8.61 -46.39 29.24
C ALA A 337 -9.84 -45.53 29.64
N PRO A 338 -10.93 -45.53 28.85
CA PRO A 338 -12.13 -44.76 29.16
C PRO A 338 -12.89 -45.33 30.36
N LEU A 339 -13.49 -44.44 31.16
CA LEU A 339 -14.31 -44.77 32.33
C LEU A 339 -15.61 -45.50 31.95
N PRO A 340 -16.12 -46.42 32.80
CA PRO A 340 -17.38 -47.12 32.56
C PRO A 340 -18.61 -46.23 32.75
N PRO A 341 -19.75 -46.55 32.11
CA PRO A 341 -20.97 -45.76 32.21
C PRO A 341 -21.65 -45.87 33.58
N PRO A 342 -22.46 -44.87 33.99
CA PRO A 342 -23.08 -44.83 35.32
C PRO A 342 -24.19 -45.88 35.50
N LEU A 343 -24.28 -46.41 36.72
CA LEU A 343 -25.28 -47.40 37.14
C LEU A 343 -26.70 -46.83 37.13
N ARG A 344 -27.63 -47.62 36.59
CA ARG A 344 -29.07 -47.31 36.46
C ARG A 344 -29.76 -47.39 37.83
N ALA A 345 -30.54 -46.37 38.18
CA ALA A 345 -31.32 -46.34 39.43
C ALA A 345 -32.43 -47.42 39.46
N PRO A 346 -32.79 -47.96 40.64
CA PRO A 346 -33.83 -48.96 40.76
C PRO A 346 -35.24 -48.35 40.62
N ALA A 347 -36.15 -49.14 40.04
CA ALA A 347 -37.56 -48.77 39.84
C ALA A 347 -38.33 -48.70 41.17
N PRO A 348 -39.38 -47.86 41.28
CA PRO A 348 -40.19 -47.78 42.48
C PRO A 348 -41.07 -49.04 42.63
N LEU A 349 -41.14 -49.56 43.86
CA LEU A 349 -42.11 -50.57 44.25
C LEU A 349 -43.50 -49.93 44.38
N SER A 350 -44.49 -50.68 43.91
CA SER A 350 -45.91 -50.33 43.78
C SER A 350 -46.60 -49.87 45.05
#